data_AF-A0AAW2CXM5-F1
#
_entry.id   AF-A0AAW2CXM5-F1
#
_cell.length_a   1.000
_cell.length_b   1.000
_cell.length_c   1.000
_cell.angle_alpha   90.00
_cell.angle_beta   90.00
_cell.angle_gamma   90.00
#
_symmetry.space_group_name_H-M   'P 1'
#
loop_
_entity.id
_entity.type
_entity.pdbx_description
1 polymer ?
#
loop_
_entity_poly.entity_id
_entity_poly.type
_entity_poly.pdbx_seq_one_letter_code
_entity_poly.pdbx_strand_id
1 'polypeptide(L)'
;MHLCVGGFGFLVVVVVNLTLIDLPGLTKVAVEGQPKSIAEDIENMVRTYIEKPNCIILAISPANQDIATSDAIKLAMEVDATRERTFGMLTKLDLMDKGTNALDLIS
;
A
#
# COMPACT_ATOMS: atom_id res chain seq x y z
N MET A 1 28.38 -13.01 -6.91
CA MET A 1 29.58 -13.61 -7.49
C MET A 1 30.38 -14.26 -6.38
N HIS A 2 30.83 -15.50 -6.62
CA HIS A 2 31.52 -16.46 -5.75
C HIS A 2 30.85 -16.90 -4.43
N LEU A 3 30.20 -18.07 -4.48
CA LEU A 3 30.43 -19.10 -3.46
C LEU A 3 30.26 -20.49 -4.09
N CYS A 4 31.30 -21.31 -4.00
CA CYS A 4 31.34 -22.69 -4.50
C CYS A 4 30.89 -23.67 -3.39
N VAL A 5 30.34 -24.80 -3.82
CA VAL A 5 29.53 -25.78 -3.09
C VAL A 5 30.37 -26.67 -2.17
N GLY A 6 29.83 -27.04 -1.00
CA GLY A 6 30.41 -28.08 -0.15
C GLY A 6 29.36 -28.78 0.72
N GLY A 7 28.84 -29.92 0.22
CA GLY A 7 28.37 -31.06 1.02
C GLY A 7 27.11 -30.87 1.88
N PHE A 8 26.18 -31.82 1.72
CA PHE A 8 24.89 -31.94 2.44
C PHE A 8 23.82 -30.93 2.02
N GLY A 9 22.66 -31.47 1.64
CA GLY A 9 21.51 -30.73 1.15
C GLY A 9 21.04 -29.67 2.14
N PHE A 10 21.57 -28.48 2.03
CA PHE A 10 20.94 -27.28 2.52
C PHE A 10 20.22 -26.67 1.32
N LEU A 11 18.90 -26.78 1.31
CA LEU A 11 18.06 -25.97 0.45
C LEU A 11 18.43 -24.52 0.76
N VAL A 12 19.20 -23.88 -0.12
CA VAL A 12 19.39 -22.43 -0.07
C VAL A 12 18.03 -21.86 -0.43
N VAL A 13 17.17 -21.70 0.57
CA VAL A 13 16.00 -20.85 0.44
C VAL A 13 16.58 -19.46 0.23
N VAL A 14 16.51 -18.97 -1.00
CA VAL A 14 16.77 -17.57 -1.31
C VAL A 14 15.65 -16.79 -0.64
N VAL A 15 15.82 -16.46 0.64
CA VAL A 15 14.97 -15.47 1.30
C VAL A 15 15.41 -14.14 0.69
N VAL A 16 14.59 -13.63 -0.23
CA VAL A 16 14.80 -12.32 -0.85
C VAL A 16 14.89 -11.28 0.27
N ASN A 17 15.89 -10.40 0.22
CA ASN A 17 16.01 -9.29 1.16
C ASN A 17 14.91 -8.27 0.83
N LEU A 18 13.76 -8.39 1.49
CA LEU A 18 12.62 -7.50 1.36
C LEU A 18 12.52 -6.60 2.58
N THR A 19 12.23 -5.31 2.37
CA THR A 19 11.89 -4.38 3.43
C THR A 19 10.42 -4.01 3.30
N LEU A 20 9.64 -4.32 4.34
CA LEU A 20 8.23 -3.95 4.43
C LEU A 20 8.12 -2.77 5.39
N ILE A 21 7.37 -1.74 4.99
CA ILE A 21 7.17 -0.53 5.77
C ILE A 21 5.67 -0.37 5.99
N ASP A 22 5.26 -0.35 7.26
CA ASP A 22 3.89 -0.02 7.65
C ASP A 22 3.80 1.49 7.90
N LEU A 23 2.79 2.13 7.30
CA LEU A 23 2.61 3.57 7.31
C LEU A 23 1.30 3.93 8.01
N PRO A 24 1.24 5.07 8.73
CA PRO A 24 0.00 5.53 9.35
C PRO A 24 -1.11 5.72 8.30
N GLY A 25 -2.35 5.39 8.69
CA GLY A 25 -3.51 5.58 7.83
C GLY A 25 -3.76 7.07 7.53
N LEU A 26 -4.06 7.38 6.27
CA LEU A 26 -4.44 8.72 5.84
C LEU A 26 -5.76 9.12 6.52
N THR A 27 -5.71 9.99 7.53
CA THR A 27 -6.89 10.54 8.21
C THR A 27 -7.02 12.02 7.89
N LYS A 28 -8.26 12.46 7.59
CA LYS A 28 -8.58 13.87 7.33
C LYS A 28 -9.01 14.63 8.58
N VAL A 29 -9.22 13.94 9.70
CA VAL A 29 -9.79 14.53 10.92
C VAL A 29 -8.83 14.32 12.07
N ALA A 30 -8.41 15.44 12.67
CA ALA A 30 -7.68 15.43 13.93
C ALA A 30 -8.64 15.03 15.06
N VAL A 31 -8.26 14.04 15.86
CA VAL A 31 -8.99 13.71 17.10
C VAL A 31 -8.55 14.62 18.25
N GLU A 32 -9.34 14.68 19.32
CA GLU A 32 -8.99 15.49 20.50
C GLU A 32 -7.60 15.14 21.03
N GLY A 33 -6.76 16.17 21.20
CA GLY A 33 -5.37 16.03 21.63
C GLY A 33 -4.34 15.94 20.50
N GLN A 34 -4.75 15.90 19.23
CA GLN A 34 -3.83 15.96 18.09
C GLN A 34 -3.67 17.40 17.53
N PRO A 35 -2.48 17.73 16.98
CA PRO A 35 -2.29 19.00 16.30
C PRO A 35 -3.17 19.06 15.05
N LYS A 36 -3.61 20.27 14.68
CA LYS A 36 -4.42 20.49 13.47
C LYS A 36 -3.68 20.11 12.17
N SER A 37 -2.35 20.06 12.22
CA SER A 37 -1.46 19.67 11.10
C SER A 37 -1.33 18.16 10.92
N ILE A 38 -1.88 17.33 11.81
CA ILE A 38 -1.58 15.88 11.84
C ILE A 38 -1.85 15.17 10.51
N ALA A 39 -2.90 15.58 9.79
CA ALA A 39 -3.23 15.01 8.48
C ALA A 39 -2.13 15.30 7.45
N GLU A 40 -1.64 16.54 7.42
CA GLU A 40 -0.57 16.99 6.53
C GLU A 40 0.78 16.34 6.93
N ASP A 41 1.05 16.24 8.23
CA ASP A 41 2.26 15.59 8.75
C ASP A 41 2.32 14.10 8.37
N ILE A 42 1.18 13.39 8.48
CA ILE A 42 1.03 11.99 8.05
C ILE A 42 1.22 11.87 6.54
N GLU A 43 0.57 12.72 5.75
CA GLU A 43 0.69 12.67 4.28
C GLU A 43 2.13 12.91 3.84
N ASN A 44 2.80 13.94 4.41
CA ASN A 44 4.20 14.24 4.14
C ASN A 44 5.10 13.05 4.51
N MET A 45 4.86 12.42 5.66
CA MET A 45 5.60 11.22 6.07
C MET A 45 5.44 10.10 5.05
N VAL A 46 4.20 9.80 4.63
CA VAL A 46 3.92 8.76 3.63
C VAL A 46 4.64 9.06 2.31
N ARG A 47 4.57 10.31 1.83
CA ARG A 47 5.24 10.77 0.60
C ARG A 47 6.74 10.47 0.61
N THR A 48 7.44 10.69 1.73
CA THR A 48 8.89 10.40 1.81
C THR A 48 9.27 8.93 1.55
N TYR A 49 8.33 8.00 1.69
CA TYR A 49 8.52 6.59 1.38
C TYR A 49 8.08 6.23 -0.03
N ILE A 50 6.88 6.68 -0.44
CA ILE A 50 6.27 6.27 -1.72
C ILE A 50 6.85 7.00 -2.93
N GLU A 51 7.51 8.14 -2.76
CA GLU A 51 8.21 8.86 -3.86
C GLU A 51 9.47 8.12 -4.33
N LYS A 52 9.98 7.17 -3.55
CA LYS A 52 11.17 6.40 -3.92
C LYS A 52 10.83 5.46 -5.08
N PRO A 53 11.59 5.47 -6.19
CA PRO A 53 11.27 4.68 -7.38
C PRO A 53 11.38 3.17 -7.15
N ASN A 54 12.14 2.73 -6.15
CA ASN A 54 12.28 1.33 -5.76
C ASN A 54 11.25 0.89 -4.69
N CYS A 55 10.20 1.67 -4.46
CA CYS A 55 9.12 1.35 -3.55
C CYS A 55 7.89 0.86 -4.33
N ILE A 56 7.40 -0.32 -3.98
CA ILE A 56 6.09 -0.82 -4.44
C ILE A 56 5.02 -0.24 -3.52
N ILE A 57 4.01 0.39 -4.12
CA ILE A 57 2.91 1.02 -3.41
C ILE A 57 1.74 0.03 -3.37
N LEU A 58 1.29 -0.29 -2.16
CA LEU A 58 0.08 -1.09 -1.93
C LEU A 58 -1.04 -0.15 -1.49
N ALA A 59 -1.90 0.25 -2.43
CA ALA A 59 -3.01 1.15 -2.17
C ALA A 59 -4.22 0.35 -1.65
N ILE A 60 -4.27 0.17 -0.33
CA ILE A 60 -5.29 -0.64 0.35
C ILE A 60 -6.56 0.20 0.57
N SER A 61 -7.69 -0.29 0.07
CA SER A 61 -9.01 0.32 0.28
C SER A 61 -10.02 -0.74 0.73
N PRO A 62 -10.93 -0.42 1.67
CA PRO A 62 -11.99 -1.34 2.04
C PRO A 62 -13.08 -1.34 0.95
N ALA A 63 -13.64 -2.52 0.66
CA ALA A 63 -14.56 -2.74 -0.45
C ALA A 63 -15.98 -2.20 -0.18
N ASN A 64 -16.28 -1.86 1.07
CA ASN A 64 -17.52 -1.17 1.42
C ASN A 64 -17.46 0.34 1.18
N GLN A 65 -16.31 0.87 0.74
CA GLN A 65 -16.15 2.27 0.35
C GLN A 65 -15.79 2.35 -1.13
N ASP A 66 -16.17 3.45 -1.76
CA ASP A 66 -15.87 3.68 -3.17
C ASP A 66 -14.36 3.89 -3.38
N ILE A 67 -13.74 2.99 -4.15
CA ILE A 67 -12.32 3.05 -4.52
C ILE A 67 -11.97 4.37 -5.20
N ALA A 68 -12.87 4.95 -6.00
CA ALA A 68 -12.62 6.19 -6.70
C ALA A 68 -12.40 7.37 -5.74
N THR A 69 -12.90 7.26 -4.51
CA THR A 69 -12.74 8.26 -3.46
C THR A 69 -11.53 8.03 -2.57
N SER A 70 -10.86 6.87 -2.68
CA SER A 70 -9.76 6.45 -1.81
C SER A 70 -8.57 7.41 -1.87
N ASP A 71 -8.18 7.92 -0.71
CA ASP A 71 -7.03 8.81 -0.58
C ASP A 71 -5.71 8.08 -0.87
N ALA A 72 -5.63 6.79 -0.53
CA ALA A 72 -4.46 5.97 -0.84
C ALA A 72 -4.24 5.83 -2.36
N ILE A 73 -5.32 5.64 -3.12
CA ILE A 73 -5.25 5.51 -4.58
C ILE A 73 -4.92 6.86 -5.23
N LYS A 74 -5.53 7.96 -4.76
CA LYS A 74 -5.21 9.31 -5.23
C LYS A 74 -3.74 9.64 -5.02
N LEU A 75 -3.25 9.44 -3.80
CA LEU A 75 -1.86 9.71 -3.46
C LEU A 75 -0.88 8.83 -4.28
N ALA A 76 -1.22 7.56 -4.50
CA ALA A 76 -0.42 6.68 -5.35
C ALA A 76 -0.37 7.15 -6.80
N MET A 77 -1.50 7.59 -7.38
CA MET A 77 -1.55 8.11 -8.75
C MET A 77 -0.77 9.41 -8.94
N GLU A 78 -0.62 10.23 -7.90
CA GLU A 78 0.20 11.44 -7.96
C GLU A 78 1.70 11.12 -8.06
N VAL A 79 2.17 10.04 -7.42
CA VAL A 79 3.59 9.63 -7.42
C VAL A 79 3.93 8.54 -8.44
N ASP A 80 2.91 7.88 -9.01
CA ASP A 80 3.03 6.78 -9.97
C ASP A 80 1.83 6.81 -10.95
N ALA A 81 1.80 7.81 -11.82
CA ALA A 81 0.74 7.98 -12.81
C ALA A 81 0.68 6.85 -13.85
N THR A 82 1.81 6.18 -14.11
CA THR A 82 1.89 5.03 -15.03
C THR A 82 1.43 3.72 -14.39
N ARG A 83 1.28 3.69 -13.06
CA ARG A 83 0.85 2.52 -12.26
C ARG A 83 1.78 1.32 -12.41
N GLU A 84 3.06 1.56 -12.69
CA GLU A 84 4.04 0.47 -12.89
C GLU A 84 4.45 -0.20 -11.57
N ARG A 85 4.26 0.50 -10.45
CA ARG A 85 4.66 0.06 -9.12
C ARG A 85 3.55 0.21 -8.08
N THR A 86 2.31 0.43 -8.52
CA THR A 86 1.14 0.60 -7.67
C THR A 86 0.16 -0.56 -7.85
N PHE A 87 -0.18 -1.21 -6.74
CA PHE A 87 -1.19 -2.27 -6.70
C PHE A 87 -2.36 -1.84 -5.82
N GLY A 88 -3.56 -1.77 -6.42
CA GLY A 88 -4.80 -1.57 -5.68
C GLY A 88 -5.19 -2.85 -4.94
N MET A 89 -5.42 -2.76 -3.64
CA MET A 89 -5.86 -3.89 -2.83
C MET A 89 -7.21 -3.61 -2.20
N LEU A 90 -8.16 -4.52 -2.42
CA LEU A 90 -9.47 -4.49 -1.79
C LEU A 90 -9.51 -5.36 -0.55
N THR A 91 -10.00 -4.80 0.56
CA THR A 91 -10.17 -5.49 1.85
C THR A 91 -11.62 -5.44 2.30
N LYS A 92 -12.00 -6.20 3.34
CA LYS A 92 -13.36 -6.18 3.91
C LYS A 92 -14.50 -6.46 2.91
N LEU A 93 -14.26 -7.38 1.97
CA LEU A 93 -15.27 -7.81 0.98
C LEU A 93 -16.51 -8.43 1.63
N ASP A 94 -16.36 -8.97 2.84
CA ASP A 94 -17.44 -9.49 3.68
C ASP A 94 -18.42 -8.40 4.15
N LEU A 95 -17.99 -7.14 4.20
CA LEU A 95 -18.79 -6.00 4.63
C LEU A 95 -19.41 -5.22 3.46
N MET A 96 -19.32 -5.74 2.23
CA MET A 96 -19.98 -5.11 1.08
C MET A 96 -21.50 -5.20 1.20
N ASP A 97 -22.18 -4.16 0.74
CA ASP A 97 -23.64 -4.11 0.72
C ASP A 97 -24.19 -5.21 -0.20
N LYS A 98 -25.21 -5.92 0.29
CA LYS A 98 -25.86 -6.99 -0.49
C LYS A 98 -26.39 -6.42 -1.80
N GLY A 99 -25.87 -6.95 -2.92
CA GLY A 99 -26.23 -6.51 -4.27
C GLY A 99 -25.17 -5.63 -4.95
N THR A 100 -24.14 -5.20 -4.23
CA THR A 100 -22.94 -4.59 -4.81
C THR A 100 -21.88 -5.65 -5.10
N ASN A 101 -21.05 -5.43 -6.12
CA ASN A 101 -19.95 -6.32 -6.45
C ASN A 101 -18.72 -5.50 -6.89
N ALA A 102 -17.53 -6.11 -6.78
CA ALA A 102 -16.28 -5.50 -7.21
C ALA A 102 -15.84 -6.00 -8.60
N LEU A 103 -16.73 -6.64 -9.38
CA LEU A 103 -16.35 -7.16 -10.70
C LEU A 103 -15.89 -6.04 -11.62
N ASP A 104 -16.61 -4.91 -11.63
CA ASP A 104 -16.26 -3.75 -12.46
C ASP A 104 -14.90 -3.12 -12.11
N LEU A 105 -14.34 -3.44 -10.95
CA LEU A 105 -13.02 -2.98 -10.49
C LEU A 105 -11.90 -3.98 -10.79
N ILE A 106 -12.24 -5.26 -11.04
CA ILE A 106 -11.30 -6.38 -11.22
C ILE A 106 -11.27 -6.84 -12.69
N SER A 107 -12.30 -6.49 -13.48
CA SER A 107 -12.42 -6.76 -14.93
C SER A 107 -11.66 -5.74 -15.77
#